data_AF-A0A239W7N8-F1
#
_entry.id   AF-A0A239W7N8-F1
#
_cell.length_a   1.000
_cell.length_b   1.000
_cell.length_c   1.000
_cell.angle_alpha   90.00
_cell.angle_beta   90.00
_cell.angle_gamma   90.00
#
_symmetry.space_group_name_H-M   'P 1'
#
loop_
_entity.id
_entity.type
_entity.pdbx_description
1 polymer ?
#
loop_
_entity_poly.entity_id
_entity_poly.type
_entity_poly.pdbx_seq_one_letter_code
_entity_poly.pdbx_strand_id
1 'polypeptide(L)'
;MSIIVQTILAVCMLAGIHLGEVHEGFGYLTLVSSIVAAVTAVMWKRRGGPAGVMGHALGMAVLLIIQFALGEVGHPVKWVHVVLGFVIVVGLLTLPLSLDKKR
;
A
#
# COMPACT_ATOMS: atom_id res chain seq x y z
N MET A 1 -8.71 -4.35 -3.09
CA MET A 1 -9.86 -3.45 -2.96
C MET A 1 -9.64 -2.33 -1.94
N SER A 2 -9.04 -2.56 -0.76
CA SER A 2 -8.82 -1.52 0.25
C SER A 2 -8.03 -0.30 -0.25
N ILE A 3 -7.03 -0.49 -1.13
CA ILE A 3 -6.21 0.62 -1.66
C ILE A 3 -7.01 1.60 -2.53
N ILE A 4 -8.02 1.12 -3.27
CA ILE A 4 -8.89 1.96 -4.09
C ILE A 4 -9.75 2.82 -3.17
N VAL A 5 -10.33 2.21 -2.13
CA VAL A 5 -11.08 2.92 -1.09
C VAL A 5 -10.18 3.96 -0.42
N GLN A 6 -8.94 3.63 -0.07
CA GLN A 6 -7.99 4.59 0.51
C GLN A 6 -7.71 5.79 -0.39
N THR A 7 -7.59 5.56 -1.70
CA THR A 7 -7.37 6.63 -2.67
C THR A 7 -8.59 7.57 -2.71
N ILE A 8 -9.79 7.01 -2.74
CA ILE A 8 -11.04 7.79 -2.73
C ILE A 8 -11.15 8.61 -1.45
N LEU A 9 -10.94 7.99 -0.28
CA LEU A 9 -11.00 8.66 1.02
C LEU A 9 -9.97 9.80 1.11
N ALA A 10 -8.73 9.57 0.65
CA ALA A 10 -7.69 10.60 0.62
C ALA A 10 -8.09 11.80 -0.25
N VAL A 11 -8.66 11.57 -1.44
CA VAL A 11 -9.14 12.65 -2.33
C VAL A 11 -10.28 13.42 -1.66
N CYS A 12 -11.26 12.75 -1.06
CA CYS A 12 -12.33 13.41 -0.31
C CYS A 12 -11.81 14.27 0.85
N MET A 13 -10.81 13.78 1.59
CA MET A 13 -10.18 14.53 2.68
C MET A 13 -9.38 15.74 2.18
N LEU A 14 -8.70 15.63 1.03
CA LEU A 14 -8.06 16.78 0.38
C LEU A 14 -9.07 17.83 -0.10
N ALA A 15 -10.29 17.41 -0.44
CA ALA A 15 -11.40 18.30 -0.77
C ALA A 15 -12.11 18.89 0.47
N GLY A 16 -11.65 18.59 1.70
CA GLY A 16 -12.19 19.13 2.95
C GLY A 16 -13.28 18.28 3.60
N ILE A 17 -13.56 17.07 3.12
CA ILE A 17 -14.54 16.15 3.73
C ILE A 17 -13.89 15.40 4.90
N HIS A 18 -14.50 15.44 6.08
CA HIS A 18 -13.98 14.81 7.29
C HIS A 18 -14.24 13.28 7.29
N LEU A 19 -13.26 12.50 6.83
CA LEU A 19 -13.31 11.02 6.78
C LEU A 19 -12.08 10.36 7.42
N GLY A 20 -11.40 11.06 8.34
CA GLY A 20 -10.12 10.65 8.94
C GLY A 20 -10.18 9.28 9.61
N GLU A 21 -11.19 9.03 10.46
CA GLU A 21 -11.34 7.76 11.19
C GLU A 21 -11.55 6.57 10.23
N VAL A 22 -12.33 6.78 9.17
CA VAL A 22 -12.57 5.75 8.15
C VAL A 22 -11.29 5.48 7.37
N HIS A 23 -10.56 6.54 6.99
CA HIS A 23 -9.27 6.45 6.30
C HIS A 23 -8.22 5.71 7.16
N GLU A 24 -8.19 5.97 8.46
CA GLU A 24 -7.31 5.29 9.42
C GLU A 24 -7.66 3.80 9.53
N GLY A 25 -8.96 3.47 9.68
CA GLY A 25 -9.45 2.09 9.74
C GLY A 25 -9.04 1.26 8.52
N PHE A 26 -9.23 1.81 7.31
CA PHE A 26 -8.75 1.16 6.08
C PHE A 26 -7.23 1.16 5.95
N GLY A 27 -6.52 2.06 6.64
CA GLY A 27 -5.08 2.12 6.77
C GLY A 27 -4.54 0.89 7.49
N TYR A 28 -5.07 0.57 8.66
CA TYR A 28 -4.73 -0.66 9.39
C TYR A 28 -4.96 -1.91 8.55
N LEU A 29 -6.13 -2.02 7.91
CA LEU A 29 -6.46 -3.18 7.07
C LEU A 29 -5.46 -3.34 5.91
N THR A 30 -5.08 -2.23 5.27
CA THR A 30 -4.13 -2.24 4.16
C THR A 30 -2.73 -2.63 4.63
N LEU A 31 -2.29 -2.12 5.78
CA LEU A 31 -1.01 -2.46 6.40
C LEU A 31 -0.95 -3.96 6.73
N VAL A 32 -1.94 -4.49 7.44
CA VAL A 32 -2.02 -5.91 7.80
C VAL A 32 -2.03 -6.79 6.54
N SER A 33 -2.83 -6.42 5.54
CA SER A 33 -2.89 -7.16 4.27
C SER A 33 -1.53 -7.22 3.57
N SER A 34 -0.75 -6.13 3.62
CA SER A 34 0.58 -6.09 3.03
C SER A 34 1.61 -6.98 3.74
N ILE A 35 1.53 -7.06 5.07
CA ILE A 35 2.38 -7.95 5.87
C ILE A 35 2.05 -9.40 5.54
N VAL A 36 0.77 -9.76 5.50
CA VAL A 36 0.33 -11.11 5.11
C VAL A 36 0.81 -11.44 3.70
N ALA A 37 0.63 -10.52 2.74
CA ALA A 37 1.10 -10.71 1.36
C ALA A 37 2.62 -10.92 1.27
N ALA A 38 3.41 -10.13 2.02
CA ALA A 38 4.85 -10.28 2.09
C ALA A 38 5.27 -11.66 2.64
N VAL A 39 4.66 -12.10 3.75
CA VAL A 39 4.91 -13.43 4.33
C VAL A 39 4.55 -14.54 3.34
N THR A 40 3.38 -14.46 2.70
CA THR A 40 2.96 -15.43 1.68
C THR A 40 3.92 -15.45 0.48
N ALA A 41 4.40 -14.28 0.03
CA ALA A 41 5.35 -14.20 -1.08
C ALA A 41 6.72 -14.82 -0.72
N VAL A 42 7.20 -14.65 0.52
CA VAL A 42 8.40 -15.33 1.02
C VAL A 42 8.19 -16.85 1.06
N MET A 43 7.05 -17.32 1.58
CA MET A 43 6.73 -18.75 1.59
C MET A 43 6.66 -19.34 0.18
N TRP A 44 6.07 -18.61 -0.77
CA TRP A 44 6.02 -19.02 -2.17
C TRP A 44 7.43 -19.05 -2.78
N LYS A 45 8.27 -18.04 -2.51
CA LYS A 45 9.66 -18.06 -2.99
C LYS A 45 10.43 -19.28 -2.49
N ARG A 46 10.24 -19.67 -1.22
CA ARG A 46 10.85 -20.89 -0.65
C ARG A 46 10.41 -22.18 -1.34
N ARG A 47 9.25 -22.16 -2.01
CA ARG A 47 8.71 -23.28 -2.81
C ARG A 47 8.99 -23.15 -4.32
N GLY A 48 9.95 -22.31 -4.72
CA GLY A 48 10.32 -22.12 -6.13
C GLY A 48 9.63 -20.96 -6.83
N GLY A 49 8.87 -20.13 -6.11
CA GLY A 49 8.20 -18.95 -6.67
C GLY A 49 9.16 -17.88 -7.22
N PRO A 50 8.64 -16.91 -8.01
CA PRO A 50 9.45 -15.86 -8.61
C PRO A 50 10.06 -14.91 -7.56
N ALA A 51 11.36 -14.65 -7.64
CA ALA A 51 12.04 -13.71 -6.72
C ALA A 51 11.49 -12.28 -6.83
N GLY A 52 11.06 -11.86 -8.03
CA GLY A 52 10.49 -10.53 -8.26
C GLY A 52 9.18 -10.29 -7.51
N VAL A 53 8.31 -11.31 -7.40
CA VAL A 53 7.05 -11.21 -6.63
C VAL A 53 7.34 -11.04 -5.14
N MET A 54 8.31 -11.80 -4.61
CA MET A 54 8.76 -11.65 -3.24
C MET A 54 9.35 -10.26 -2.97
N GLY A 55 10.26 -9.80 -3.83
CA GLY A 55 10.87 -8.47 -3.69
C GLY A 55 9.86 -7.35 -3.73
N HIS A 56 8.89 -7.42 -4.65
CA HIS A 56 7.80 -6.45 -4.74
C HIS A 56 6.93 -6.45 -3.48
N ALA A 57 6.47 -7.63 -3.02
CA ALA A 57 5.61 -7.72 -1.84
C ALA A 57 6.31 -7.19 -0.57
N LEU A 58 7.60 -7.52 -0.38
CA LEU A 58 8.39 -7.01 0.73
C LEU A 58 8.59 -5.49 0.63
N GLY A 59 8.93 -4.98 -0.55
CA GLY A 59 9.08 -3.54 -0.79
C GLY A 59 7.78 -2.78 -0.50
N MET A 60 6.65 -3.29 -0.99
CA MET A 60 5.34 -2.68 -0.73
C MET A 60 4.98 -2.68 0.75
N ALA A 61 5.29 -3.76 1.49
CA ALA A 61 5.06 -3.81 2.93
C ALA A 61 5.89 -2.75 3.67
N VAL A 62 7.18 -2.58 3.33
CA VAL A 62 8.02 -1.53 3.91
C VAL A 62 7.46 -0.14 3.61
N LEU A 63 7.09 0.13 2.37
CA LEU A 63 6.50 1.43 1.99
C LEU A 63 5.19 1.70 2.74
N LEU A 64 4.36 0.67 2.94
CA LEU A 64 3.11 0.79 3.69
C LEU A 64 3.30 1.00 5.19
N ILE A 65 4.36 0.43 5.80
CA ILE A 65 4.75 0.74 7.17
C ILE A 65 5.15 2.21 7.29
N ILE A 66 5.96 2.72 6.36
CA ILE A 66 6.36 4.13 6.32
C ILE A 66 5.13 5.01 6.11
N GLN A 67 4.25 4.64 5.17
CA GLN A 67 3.01 5.37 4.88
C GLN A 67 2.11 5.48 6.11
N PHE A 68 1.98 4.39 6.87
CA PHE A 68 1.23 4.35 8.12
C PHE A 68 1.83 5.31 9.16
N ALA A 69 3.15 5.21 9.40
CA ALA A 69 3.85 6.09 10.34
C ALA A 69 3.73 7.58 9.97
N LEU A 70 3.83 7.93 8.67
CA LEU A 70 3.63 9.29 8.20
C LEU A 70 2.18 9.78 8.42
N GLY A 71 1.20 8.88 8.33
CA GLY A 71 -0.21 9.17 8.62
C GLY A 71 -0.43 9.55 10.08
N GLU A 72 0.13 8.76 11.00
CA GLU A 72 0.07 9.01 12.45
C GLU A 72 0.73 10.33 12.86
N VAL A 73 1.85 10.69 12.23
CA VAL A 73 2.54 11.96 12.53
C VAL A 73 1.77 13.18 12.01
N GLY A 74 1.13 13.06 10.84
CA GLY A 74 0.35 14.16 10.27
C GLY A 74 1.20 15.37 9.86
N HIS A 75 0.95 16.54 10.44
CA HIS A 75 1.66 17.78 10.09
C HIS A 75 3.02 17.87 10.82
N PRO A 76 4.15 18.19 10.16
CA PRO A 76 4.28 18.81 8.83
C PRO A 76 4.47 17.83 7.66
N VAL A 77 4.53 16.53 7.90
CA VAL A 77 4.88 15.51 6.89
C VAL A 77 3.70 15.06 6.01
N LYS A 78 2.52 15.69 6.15
CA LYS A 78 1.30 15.40 5.38
C LYS A 78 1.56 15.23 3.88
N TRP A 79 2.34 16.12 3.27
CA TRP A 79 2.58 16.06 1.83
C TRP A 79 3.47 14.87 1.43
N VAL A 80 4.37 14.44 2.31
CA VAL A 80 5.16 13.21 2.11
C VAL A 80 4.23 12.00 2.14
N HIS A 81 3.31 11.93 3.10
CA HIS A 81 2.27 10.90 3.15
C HIS A 81 1.43 10.88 1.86
N VAL A 82 0.97 12.03 1.36
CA VAL A 82 0.16 12.10 0.14
C VAL A 82 0.92 11.62 -1.09
N VAL A 83 2.16 12.10 -1.30
CA VAL A 83 2.98 11.73 -2.45
C VAL A 83 3.36 10.25 -2.40
N LEU A 84 3.77 9.74 -1.24
CA LEU A 84 4.11 8.33 -1.08
C LEU A 84 2.87 7.43 -1.30
N GLY A 85 1.70 7.86 -0.84
CA GLY A 85 0.43 7.17 -1.08
C GLY A 85 0.16 6.98 -2.58
N PHE A 86 0.40 8.01 -3.40
CA PHE A 86 0.27 7.91 -4.85
C PHE A 86 1.27 6.90 -5.46
N VAL A 87 2.54 6.94 -5.03
CA VAL A 87 3.57 5.99 -5.47
C VAL A 87 3.17 4.54 -5.14
N ILE A 88 2.63 4.32 -3.94
CA ILE A 88 2.15 2.99 -3.49
C ILE A 88 1.01 2.49 -4.37
N VAL A 89 0.03 3.34 -4.71
CA VAL A 89 -1.08 2.98 -5.60
C VAL A 89 -0.56 2.52 -6.96
N VAL A 90 0.35 3.30 -7.56
CA VAL A 90 0.97 2.94 -8.86
C VAL A 90 1.75 1.64 -8.72
N GLY A 91 2.58 1.49 -7.68
CA GLY A 91 3.34 0.28 -7.40
C GLY A 91 2.47 -0.98 -7.36
N LEU A 92 1.37 -0.94 -6.62
CA LEU A 92 0.44 -2.08 -6.49
C LEU A 92 -0.27 -2.44 -7.79
N LEU A 93 -0.54 -1.47 -8.67
CA LEU A 93 -1.17 -1.72 -9.98
C LEU A 93 -0.18 -2.31 -11.00
N THR A 94 1.10 -1.97 -10.90
CA THR A 94 2.10 -2.41 -11.89
C THR A 94 2.46 -3.90 -11.81
N LEU A 95 2.50 -4.52 -10.62
CA LEU A 95 2.87 -5.93 -10.50
C LEU A 95 1.86 -6.86 -11.20
N PRO A 96 0.53 -6.77 -10.95
CA PRO A 96 -0.45 -7.59 -11.67
C PRO A 96 -0.36 -7.45 -13.19
N LEU A 97 -0.21 -6.21 -13.70
CA LEU A 97 -0.05 -5.93 -15.12
C LEU A 97 1.21 -6.56 -15.71
N SER A 98 2.31 -6.58 -14.95
CA SER A 98 3.57 -7.19 -15.37
C SER A 98 3.50 -8.73 -15.44
N LEU A 99 2.65 -9.35 -14.62
CA LEU A 99 2.43 -10.79 -14.61
C LEU A 99 1.49 -11.24 -15.72
N ASP A 100 0.49 -10.42 -16.06
CA ASP A 100 -0.45 -10.67 -17.15
C ASP A 100 0.25 -10.67 -18.51
N LYS A 101 1.17 -9.72 -18.73
CA LYS A 101 1.99 -9.63 -19.95
C LYS A 101 2.95 -10.81 -20.17
N LYS A 102 3.20 -11.62 -19.14
CA LYS A 102 4.11 -12.78 -19.21
C LYS A 102 3.41 -14.12 -19.46
N ARG A 103 2.08 -14.15 -19.51
CA ARG A 103 1.30 -15.31 -19.96
C ARG A 103 1.07 -15.27 -21.46
#